data_AF-A0A5C5FW65-F1
#
_entry.id   AF-A0A5C5FW65-F1
#
_cell.length_a   1.000
_cell.length_b   1.000
_cell.length_c   1.000
_cell.angle_alpha   90.00
_cell.angle_beta   90.00
_cell.angle_gamma   90.00
#
_symmetry.space_group_name_H-M   'P 1'
#
loop_
_entity.id
_entity.type
_entity.pdbx_description
1 polymer ?
#
loop_
_entity_poly.entity_id
_entity_poly.type
_entity_poly.pdbx_seq_one_letter_code
_entity_poly.pdbx_strand_id
1 'polypeptide(L)'
;MQRAIPVPLPRLLSLLPRNGLGASVYESRWAGKGLPVPTTAAPSSNETCRWDVKKVKLHTDNGKIRARAYGVLHWKGKRITPQDKEYEPIRGGYKYLWQSAVPPQVLIERAQAAAKSREAAPSPAEEAEA
;
A
#
# COMPACT_ATOMS: atom_id res chain seq x y z
N MET A 1 10.99 11.60 3.90
CA MET A 1 9.90 11.07 3.05
C MET A 1 8.83 10.47 3.96
N GLN A 2 7.58 10.96 3.93
CA GLN A 2 6.52 10.45 4.81
C GLN A 2 6.11 9.06 4.33
N ARG A 3 6.61 8.02 5.02
CA ARG A 3 6.24 6.62 4.75
C ARG A 3 4.99 6.28 5.54
N ALA A 4 3.90 5.97 4.84
CA ALA A 4 2.71 5.42 5.47
C ALA A 4 2.97 3.98 5.95
N ILE A 5 2.26 3.55 7.00
CA ILE A 5 2.31 2.14 7.43
C ILE A 5 1.74 1.24 6.33
N PRO A 6 2.50 0.24 5.87
CA PRO A 6 2.00 -0.71 4.88
C PRO A 6 1.01 -1.68 5.52
N VAL A 7 -0.11 -1.95 4.86
CA VAL A 7 -1.23 -2.76 5.41
C VAL A 7 -1.74 -3.79 4.40
N PRO A 8 -2.48 -4.83 4.81
CA PRO A 8 -3.13 -5.73 3.86
C PRO A 8 -4.03 -4.99 2.87
N LEU A 9 -4.13 -5.48 1.63
CA LEU A 9 -4.86 -4.80 0.56
C LEU A 9 -6.33 -4.48 0.92
N PRO A 10 -7.13 -5.40 1.49
CA PRO A 10 -8.52 -5.07 1.87
C PRO A 10 -8.61 -3.91 2.86
N ARG A 11 -7.67 -3.85 3.81
CA ARG A 11 -7.63 -2.75 4.78
C ARG A 11 -7.23 -1.45 4.09
N LEU A 12 -6.23 -1.47 3.21
CA LEU A 12 -5.83 -0.30 2.43
C LEU A 12 -7.01 0.26 1.62
N LEU A 13 -7.69 -0.62 0.87
CA LEU A 13 -8.84 -0.25 0.03
C LEU A 13 -9.97 0.36 0.86
N SER A 14 -10.26 -0.18 2.06
CA SER A 14 -11.29 0.38 2.95
C SER A 14 -10.99 1.79 3.45
N LEU A 15 -9.72 2.20 3.43
CA LEU A 15 -9.26 3.51 3.88
C LEU A 15 -9.17 4.53 2.73
N LEU A 16 -9.29 4.07 1.48
CA LEU A 16 -9.22 4.92 0.31
C LEU A 16 -10.63 5.41 -0.10
N PRO A 17 -10.73 6.59 -0.73
CA PRO A 17 -11.98 7.06 -1.30
C PRO A 17 -12.59 6.03 -2.25
N ARG A 18 -13.92 5.86 -2.20
CA ARG A 18 -14.66 4.91 -3.06
C ARG A 18 -14.08 3.49 -3.02
N ASN A 19 -13.63 3.04 -1.85
CA ASN A 19 -12.99 1.74 -1.63
C ASN A 19 -11.73 1.51 -2.49
N GLY A 20 -11.03 2.58 -2.88
CA GLY A 20 -9.83 2.52 -3.70
C GLY A 20 -10.07 2.36 -5.20
N LEU A 21 -11.31 2.54 -5.70
CA LEU A 21 -11.57 2.59 -7.14
C LEU A 21 -10.80 3.76 -7.79
N GLY A 22 -10.03 3.46 -8.83
CA GLY A 22 -9.17 4.42 -9.53
C GLY A 22 -7.83 4.69 -8.83
N ALA A 23 -7.58 4.10 -7.66
CA ALA A 23 -6.32 4.28 -6.97
C ALA A 23 -5.21 3.41 -7.58
N SER A 24 -3.99 3.95 -7.62
CA SER A 24 -2.79 3.17 -7.91
C SER A 24 -2.21 2.59 -6.61
N VAL A 25 -2.06 1.27 -6.55
CA VAL A 25 -1.53 0.54 -5.39
C VAL A 25 -0.31 -0.29 -5.78
N TYR A 26 0.58 -0.54 -4.83
CA TYR A 26 1.78 -1.35 -5.04
C TYR A 26 2.11 -2.16 -3.80
N GLU A 27 2.80 -3.28 -3.99
CA GLU A 27 3.32 -4.05 -2.86
C GLU A 27 4.51 -3.30 -2.24
N SER A 28 4.50 -3.17 -0.91
CA SER A 28 5.55 -2.45 -0.18
C SER A 28 6.94 -3.03 -0.39
N ARG A 29 7.00 -4.35 -0.63
CA ARG A 29 8.26 -5.05 -0.93
C ARG A 29 8.87 -4.64 -2.28
N TRP A 30 8.09 -4.12 -3.22
CA TRP A 30 8.64 -3.62 -4.48
C TRP A 30 9.53 -2.41 -4.21
N ALA A 31 9.05 -1.47 -3.39
CA ALA A 31 9.85 -0.34 -2.91
C ALA A 31 11.10 -0.80 -2.14
N GLY A 32 10.95 -1.80 -1.27
CA GLY A 32 12.08 -2.38 -0.53
C GLY A 32 13.14 -3.06 -1.41
N LYS A 33 12.75 -3.50 -2.62
CA LYS A 33 13.65 -4.06 -3.64
C LYS A 33 14.21 -3.01 -4.60
N GLY A 34 13.94 -1.73 -4.36
CA GLY A 34 14.37 -0.64 -5.26
C GLY A 34 13.63 -0.62 -6.59
N LEU A 35 12.47 -1.28 -6.71
CA LEU A 35 11.64 -1.15 -7.90
C LEU A 35 10.99 0.25 -7.93
N PRO A 36 10.86 0.85 -9.11
CA PRO A 36 10.21 2.15 -9.24
C PRO A 36 8.74 2.00 -8.85
N VAL A 37 8.31 2.68 -7.79
CA VAL A 37 6.92 2.67 -7.32
C VAL A 37 6.36 4.09 -7.36
N PRO A 38 5.04 4.25 -7.60
CA PRO A 38 4.45 5.57 -7.61
C PRO A 38 4.43 6.11 -6.17
N THR A 39 4.99 7.30 -5.97
CA THR A 39 4.97 7.99 -4.67
C THR A 39 4.49 9.42 -4.87
N THR A 40 3.99 10.06 -3.82
CA THR A 40 3.53 11.46 -3.85
C THR A 40 4.59 12.44 -4.34
N ALA A 41 5.89 12.12 -4.19
CA ALA A 41 6.99 12.94 -4.69
C ALA A 41 7.28 12.76 -6.18
N ALA A 42 6.86 11.63 -6.78
CA ALA A 42 7.06 11.32 -8.19
C ALA A 42 5.82 10.62 -8.77
N PRO A 43 4.67 11.33 -8.88
CA PRO A 43 3.43 10.74 -9.37
C PRO A 43 3.43 10.52 -10.89
N SER A 44 4.30 11.22 -11.63
CA SER A 44 4.31 11.28 -13.10
C SER A 44 5.40 10.45 -13.77
N SER A 45 6.21 9.70 -13.02
CA SER A 45 7.18 8.79 -13.65
C SER A 45 6.43 7.66 -14.34
N ASN A 46 6.45 7.70 -15.67
CA ASN A 46 5.82 6.68 -16.52
C ASN A 46 6.37 5.28 -16.27
N GLU A 47 7.52 5.13 -15.59
CA GLU A 47 8.24 3.87 -15.40
C GLU A 47 7.92 3.17 -14.07
N THR A 48 6.73 3.35 -13.51
CA THR A 48 6.39 2.78 -12.19
C THR A 48 5.77 1.38 -12.26
N CYS A 49 6.05 0.55 -11.25
CA CYS A 49 5.41 -0.72 -10.97
C CYS A 49 4.20 -0.49 -10.05
N ARG A 50 2.98 -0.73 -10.56
CA ARG A 50 1.73 -0.46 -9.85
C ARG A 50 0.57 -1.28 -10.40
N TRP A 51 -0.45 -1.40 -9.58
CA TRP A 51 -1.77 -1.85 -9.98
C TRP A 51 -2.71 -0.66 -10.00
N ASP A 52 -3.39 -0.42 -11.11
CA ASP A 52 -4.47 0.55 -11.18
C ASP A 52 -5.79 -0.17 -10.91
N VAL A 53 -6.41 0.15 -9.78
CA VAL A 53 -7.61 -0.55 -9.29
C VAL A 53 -8.84 -0.14 -10.12
N LYS A 54 -9.49 -1.12 -10.77
CA LYS A 54 -10.66 -0.91 -11.62
C LYS A 54 -11.97 -1.38 -10.99
N LYS A 55 -11.91 -2.43 -10.17
CA LYS A 55 -13.09 -3.01 -9.52
C LYS A 55 -12.75 -3.54 -8.15
N VAL A 56 -13.61 -3.29 -7.18
CA VAL A 56 -13.46 -3.77 -5.80
C VAL A 56 -14.77 -4.39 -5.34
N LYS A 57 -14.68 -5.58 -4.77
CA LYS A 57 -15.77 -6.25 -4.04
C LYS A 57 -15.36 -6.33 -2.58
N LEU A 58 -15.71 -5.29 -1.83
CA LEU A 58 -15.45 -5.21 -0.39
C LEU A 58 -16.67 -5.74 0.37
N HIS A 59 -16.44 -6.54 1.39
CA HIS A 59 -17.46 -7.05 2.30
C HIS A 59 -16.91 -7.08 3.72
N THR A 60 -17.78 -6.83 4.69
CA THR A 60 -17.46 -6.96 6.10
C THR A 60 -18.08 -8.24 6.61
N ASP A 61 -17.28 -9.09 7.24
CA ASP A 61 -17.69 -10.37 7.80
C ASP A 61 -17.20 -10.46 9.25
N ASN A 62 -18.13 -10.50 10.21
CA ASN A 62 -17.84 -10.53 11.66
C ASN A 62 -16.83 -9.46 12.11
N GLY A 63 -17.02 -8.21 11.65
CA GLY A 63 -16.11 -7.09 11.95
C GLY A 63 -14.77 -7.13 11.20
N LYS A 64 -14.49 -8.18 10.41
CA LYS A 64 -13.29 -8.28 9.60
C LYS A 64 -13.57 -7.80 8.18
N ILE A 65 -12.71 -6.91 7.70
CA ILE A 65 -12.79 -6.40 6.32
C ILE A 65 -12.19 -7.43 5.39
N ARG A 66 -12.98 -7.84 4.40
CA ARG A 66 -12.54 -8.69 3.31
C ARG A 66 -12.76 -8.01 1.97
N ALA A 67 -11.84 -8.22 1.03
CA ALA A 67 -11.99 -7.67 -0.30
C ALA A 67 -11.43 -8.60 -1.37
N ARG A 68 -12.08 -8.58 -2.54
CA ARG A 68 -11.50 -9.00 -3.82
C ARG A 68 -11.33 -7.76 -4.68
N ALA A 69 -10.12 -7.53 -5.17
CA ALA A 69 -9.80 -6.37 -6.01
C ALA A 69 -9.36 -6.84 -7.38
N TYR A 70 -9.67 -6.04 -8.39
CA TYR A 70 -9.30 -6.27 -9.77
C TYR A 70 -8.72 -4.96 -10.33
N GLY A 71 -7.71 -5.08 -11.19
CA GLY A 71 -7.05 -3.92 -11.75
C GLY A 71 -6.18 -4.26 -12.95
N VAL A 72 -5.46 -3.25 -13.40
CA VAL A 72 -4.50 -3.34 -14.49
C VAL A 72 -3.10 -3.29 -13.89
N LEU A 73 -2.27 -4.29 -14.17
CA LEU A 73 -0.88 -4.30 -13.75
C LEU A 73 -0.03 -3.50 -14.75
N HIS A 74 0.66 -2.50 -14.22
CA HIS A 74 1.77 -1.82 -14.88
C HIS A 74 3.07 -2.26 -14.22
N TRP A 75 4.01 -2.73 -15.02
CA TRP A 75 5.32 -3.17 -14.58
C TRP A 75 6.40 -2.34 -15.26
N LYS A 76 7.12 -1.53 -14.47
CA LYS A 76 8.11 -0.57 -14.98
C LYS A 76 7.54 0.28 -16.13
N GLY A 77 6.31 0.76 -15.94
CA GLY A 77 5.57 1.55 -16.93
C GLY A 77 4.87 0.78 -18.03
N LYS A 78 5.27 -0.46 -18.31
CA LYS A 78 4.63 -1.29 -19.33
C LYS A 78 3.37 -1.93 -18.76
N ARG A 79 2.25 -1.79 -19.46
CA ARG A 79 1.04 -2.54 -19.12
C ARG A 79 1.27 -4.03 -19.36
N ILE A 80 1.08 -4.84 -18.32
CA ILE A 80 1.23 -6.31 -18.36
C ILE A 80 -0.12 -6.99 -18.54
N THR A 81 -1.18 -6.46 -17.94
CA THR A 81 -2.52 -6.98 -18.16
C THR A 81 -2.86 -6.90 -19.65
N PRO A 82 -3.24 -8.01 -20.30
CA PRO A 82 -3.52 -8.05 -21.73
C PRO A 82 -4.50 -6.95 -22.18
N GLN A 83 -4.34 -6.46 -23.41
CA GLN A 83 -5.14 -5.33 -23.90
C GLN A 83 -6.59 -5.73 -24.18
N ASP A 84 -6.83 -7.00 -24.52
CA ASP A 84 -8.15 -7.63 -24.66
C ASP A 84 -8.91 -7.74 -23.33
N LYS A 85 -8.22 -7.61 -22.19
CA LYS A 85 -8.83 -7.64 -20.85
C LYS A 85 -8.90 -6.26 -20.26
N GLU A 86 -10.07 -5.90 -19.74
CA GLU A 86 -10.25 -4.63 -19.03
C GLU A 86 -9.48 -4.60 -17.69
N TYR A 87 -9.46 -5.72 -16.97
CA TYR A 87 -8.77 -5.89 -15.68
C TYR A 87 -8.59 -7.36 -15.33
N GLU A 88 -7.69 -7.64 -14.38
CA GLU A 88 -7.42 -8.97 -13.83
C GLU A 88 -7.46 -8.96 -12.30
N PRO A 89 -7.70 -10.12 -11.64
CA PRO A 89 -7.72 -10.18 -10.18
C PRO A 89 -6.34 -9.87 -9.58
N ILE A 90 -6.31 -8.94 -8.63
CA ILE A 90 -5.11 -8.60 -7.86
C ILE A 90 -4.87 -9.72 -6.84
N ARG A 91 -3.78 -10.47 -7.02
CA ARG A 91 -3.41 -11.60 -6.17
C ARG A 91 -2.58 -11.14 -4.96
N GLY A 92 -2.51 -11.98 -3.92
CA GLY A 92 -1.65 -11.71 -2.77
C GLY A 92 -2.15 -10.60 -1.83
N GLY A 93 -3.42 -10.19 -1.93
CA GLY A 93 -3.98 -9.09 -1.12
C GLY A 93 -3.85 -9.25 0.40
N TYR A 94 -3.87 -10.50 0.91
CA TYR A 94 -3.63 -10.80 2.33
C TYR A 94 -2.21 -11.29 2.61
N LYS A 95 -1.46 -11.70 1.58
CA LYS A 95 -0.11 -12.26 1.72
C LYS A 95 0.93 -11.15 1.87
N TYR A 96 0.75 -10.07 1.12
CA TYR A 96 1.69 -8.95 1.09
C TYR A 96 1.08 -7.73 1.76
N LEU A 97 1.96 -6.82 2.17
CA LEU A 97 1.56 -5.49 2.62
C LEU A 97 1.62 -4.53 1.44
N TRP A 98 0.62 -3.67 1.37
CA TRP A 98 0.34 -2.79 0.26
C TRP A 98 0.39 -1.34 0.69
N GLN A 99 0.71 -0.48 -0.27
CA GLN A 99 0.64 0.96 -0.17
C GLN A 99 -0.06 1.51 -1.41
N SER A 100 -0.53 2.74 -1.33
CA SER A 100 -1.08 3.49 -2.46
C SER A 100 -0.15 4.64 -2.83
N ALA A 101 -0.18 5.02 -4.10
CA ALA A 101 0.58 6.18 -4.61
C ALA A 101 0.29 7.45 -3.80
N VAL A 102 -1.00 7.63 -3.44
CA VAL A 102 -1.47 8.62 -2.49
C VAL A 102 -1.93 7.88 -1.23
N PRO A 103 -1.12 7.85 -0.15
CA PRO A 103 -1.46 7.13 1.08
C PRO A 103 -2.63 7.79 1.83
N PRO A 104 -3.54 7.01 2.45
CA PRO A 104 -4.54 7.54 3.37
C PRO A 104 -3.92 8.24 4.59
N GLN A 105 -4.46 9.40 4.97
CA GLN A 105 -3.90 10.24 6.04
C GLN A 105 -3.76 9.49 7.37
N VAL A 106 -4.76 8.67 7.72
CA VAL A 106 -4.73 7.83 8.94
C VAL A 106 -3.52 6.89 9.02
N LEU A 107 -3.00 6.43 7.88
CA LEU A 107 -1.81 5.56 7.86
C LEU A 107 -0.52 6.36 7.99
N ILE A 108 -0.51 7.62 7.58
CA ILE A 108 0.61 8.55 7.77
C ILE A 108 0.69 8.94 9.25
N GLU A 109 -0.43 9.37 9.84
CA GLU A 109 -0.50 9.77 11.25
C GLU A 109 -0.09 8.64 12.19
N ARG A 110 -0.55 7.41 11.92
CA ARG A 110 -0.11 6.23 12.68
C ARG A 110 1.38 5.96 12.54
N ALA A 111 1.95 6.18 11.36
CA ALA A 111 3.40 6.03 11.15
C ALA A 111 4.18 7.06 11.98
N GLN A 112 3.71 8.31 12.00
CA GLN A 112 4.30 9.39 12.79
C GLN A 112 4.20 9.12 14.29
N ALA A 113 3.03 8.69 14.77
CA ALA A 113 2.83 8.32 16.16
C ALA A 113 3.77 7.18 16.58
N ALA A 114 3.88 6.12 15.76
CA ALA A 114 4.79 5.01 16.03
C ALA A 114 6.26 5.44 16.05
N ALA A 115 6.67 6.36 15.17
CA ALA A 115 8.02 6.92 15.18
C ALA A 115 8.29 7.73 16.46
N LYS A 116 7.34 8.59 16.85
CA LYS A 116 7.45 9.40 18.08
C LYS A 116 7.52 8.52 19.34
N SER A 117 6.70 7.48 19.44
CA SER A 117 6.75 6.53 20.56
C SER A 117 8.09 5.77 20.63
N ARG A 118 8.70 5.47 19.48
CA ARG A 118 10.01 4.81 19.42
C ARG A 118 11.14 5.73 19.84
N GLU A 119 11.04 7.01 19.54
CA GLU A 119 12.02 8.03 19.97
C GLU A 119 11.92 8.36 21.46
N ALA A 120 10.71 8.29 22.03
CA ALA A 120 10.46 8.51 23.46
C ALA A 120 10.79 7.29 24.35
N ALA A 121 11.13 6.13 23.79
CA ALA A 121 11.52 4.96 24.56
C ALA A 121 12.99 5.09 24.98
N PRO A 122 13.32 5.10 26.29
CA PRO A 122 14.71 5.10 26.74
C PRO A 122 15.42 3.82 26.27
N SER A 123 16.65 3.97 25.78
CA SER A 123 17.49 2.83 25.41
C SER A 123 17.76 2.00 26.67
N PRO A 124 17.51 0.68 26.69
CA PRO A 124 17.79 -0.18 27.86
C PRO A 124 19.29 -0.48 28.02
N ALA A 125 20.18 0.47 27.72
CA ALA A 125 21.62 0.26 27.67
C ALA A 125 22.38 0.80 28.90
N GLU A 126 21.71 1.22 29.98
CA GLU A 126 22.36 1.87 31.12
C GLU A 126 21.98 1.28 32.50
N GLU A 127 21.54 0.03 32.56
CA GLU A 127 21.42 -0.73 33.82
C GLU A 127 22.18 -2.06 33.72
N ALA A 128 23.50 -1.99 33.62
CA ALA A 128 24.39 -3.14 33.78
C ALA A 128 25.76 -2.73 34.34
N GLU A 129 25.80 -1.87 35.36
CA GLU A 129 26.96 -1.78 36.26
C GLU A 129 26.53 -1.13 37.60
N ALA A 130 26.18 -1.96 38.58
CA ALA A 130 26.11 -1.62 40.01
C ALA A 130 26.34 -2.89 40.84
#